data_AF-A0A161P7V2-F1
#
_entry.id   AF-A0A161P7V2-F1
#
_cell.length_a   1.000
_cell.length_b   1.000
_cell.length_c   1.000
_cell.angle_alpha   90.00
_cell.angle_beta   90.00
_cell.angle_gamma   90.00
#
_symmetry.space_group_name_H-M   'P 1'
#
loop_
_entity.id
_entity.type
_entity.pdbx_description
1 polymer ?
#
loop_
_entity_poly.entity_id
_entity_poly.type
_entity_poly.pdbx_seq_one_letter_code
_entity_poly.pdbx_strand_id
1 'polypeptide(L)'
;MIKNKLFTKDDVLDLLMKADNTVYNALAVDKEGNLKLISLDEMQSNEYGERIEGFAPHNNYVGKDMNSNHVTNTYKMLLESWLDYLKTGQEGYEDIHTSRSEEEILNDLKQYYK
;
A
#
# COMPACT_ATOMS: atom_id res chain seq x y z
N MET A 1 -6.42 2.93 18.11
CA MET A 1 -5.49 4.06 17.89
C MET A 1 -4.13 3.49 17.56
N ILE A 2 -3.58 3.91 16.43
CA ILE A 2 -2.32 3.38 15.90
C ILE A 2 -1.15 4.15 16.50
N LYS A 3 -0.13 3.43 16.96
CA LYS A 3 1.07 4.01 17.58
C LYS A 3 2.21 4.23 16.59
N ASN A 4 2.14 3.58 15.43
CA ASN A 4 3.14 3.71 14.38
C ASN A 4 2.93 5.01 13.60
N LYS A 5 4.02 5.52 13.04
CA LYS A 5 3.97 6.64 12.09
C LYS A 5 3.29 6.15 10.81
N LEU A 6 2.38 6.95 10.25
CA LEU A 6 1.82 6.70 8.92
C LEU A 6 2.95 6.62 7.88
N PHE A 7 2.90 5.61 7.02
CA PHE A 7 3.84 5.46 5.92
C PHE A 7 3.72 6.63 4.93
N THR A 8 4.82 6.94 4.26
CA THR A 8 4.93 8.04 3.31
C THR A 8 5.09 7.51 1.89
N LYS A 9 4.95 8.41 0.91
CA LYS A 9 5.24 8.07 -0.49
C LYS A 9 6.70 7.64 -0.69
N ASP A 10 7.63 8.22 0.06
CA ASP A 10 9.05 7.83 0.00
C ASP A 10 9.24 6.41 0.55
N ASP A 11 8.51 5.99 1.60
CA ASP A 11 8.55 4.61 2.10
C ASP A 11 8.05 3.61 1.04
N VAL A 12 7.00 3.97 0.30
CA VAL A 12 6.49 3.18 -0.84
C VAL A 12 7.53 3.09 -1.95
N LEU A 13 8.11 4.23 -2.35
CA LEU A 13 9.14 4.27 -3.39
C LEU A 13 10.35 3.42 -3.00
N ASP A 14 10.83 3.55 -1.77
CA ASP A 14 11.97 2.80 -1.25
C ASP A 14 11.74 1.29 -1.26
N LEU A 15 10.53 0.84 -0.90
CA LEU A 15 10.19 -0.59 -0.94
C LEU A 15 10.13 -1.11 -2.37
N LEU A 16 9.45 -0.39 -3.26
CA LEU A 16 9.31 -0.81 -4.66
C LEU A 16 10.67 -0.82 -5.38
N MET A 17 11.56 0.15 -5.13
CA MET A 17 12.90 0.18 -5.74
C MET A 17 13.78 -1.01 -5.31
N LYS A 18 13.59 -1.50 -4.08
CA LYS A 18 14.37 -2.62 -3.51
C LYS A 18 13.80 -3.99 -3.86
N ALA A 19 12.59 -4.05 -4.43
CA ALA A 19 11.89 -5.29 -4.75
C ALA A 19 12.55 -6.08 -5.89
N ASP A 20 12.29 -7.38 -5.90
CA ASP A 20 12.69 -8.27 -6.98
C ASP A 20 11.63 -8.29 -8.09
N ASN A 21 11.94 -7.69 -9.24
CA ASN A 21 11.07 -7.64 -10.42
C ASN A 21 10.98 -8.98 -11.17
N THR A 22 11.63 -10.04 -10.70
CA THR A 22 11.51 -11.40 -11.28
C THR A 22 10.42 -12.24 -10.63
N VAL A 23 9.83 -11.74 -9.54
CA VAL A 23 8.72 -12.39 -8.83
C VAL A 23 7.51 -11.47 -8.76
N TYR A 24 6.37 -12.04 -8.37
CA TYR A 24 5.18 -11.27 -8.06
C TYR A 24 5.34 -10.54 -6.73
N ASN A 25 4.98 -9.26 -6.69
CA ASN A 25 5.04 -8.44 -5.49
C ASN A 25 3.69 -7.74 -5.28
N ALA A 26 3.26 -7.52 -4.04
CA ALA A 26 2.15 -6.63 -3.74
C ALA A 26 2.49 -5.73 -2.55
N LEU A 27 1.86 -4.57 -2.46
CA LEU A 27 1.93 -3.73 -1.27
C LEU A 27 0.75 -4.03 -0.35
N ALA A 28 1.03 -4.06 0.95
CA ALA A 28 0.04 -4.29 1.98
C ALA A 28 0.31 -3.41 3.19
N VAL A 29 -0.74 -3.18 3.98
CA VAL A 29 -0.64 -2.57 5.30
C VAL A 29 -1.10 -3.60 6.33
N ASP A 30 -0.22 -3.93 7.27
CA ASP A 30 -0.59 -4.84 8.37
C ASP A 30 -1.57 -4.18 9.35
N LYS A 31 -2.15 -4.97 10.25
CA LYS A 31 -3.18 -4.50 11.20
C LYS A 31 -2.66 -3.44 12.18
N GLU A 32 -1.34 -3.34 12.31
CA GLU A 32 -0.63 -2.33 13.11
C GLU A 32 -0.25 -1.08 12.32
N GLY A 33 -0.58 -1.02 11.03
CA GLY A 33 -0.33 0.14 10.16
C GLY A 33 1.06 0.20 9.56
N ASN A 34 1.81 -0.91 9.52
CA ASN A 34 3.11 -0.95 8.88
C ASN A 34 2.97 -1.32 7.40
N LEU A 35 3.70 -0.59 6.56
CA LEU A 35 3.81 -0.87 5.15
C LEU A 35 4.69 -2.11 4.90
N LYS A 36 4.22 -3.00 4.04
CA LYS A 36 4.86 -4.26 3.67
C LYS A 36 4.87 -4.46 2.17
N LEU A 37 5.94 -5.08 1.68
CA LEU A 37 5.98 -5.70 0.36
C LEU A 37 5.84 -7.20 0.58
N ILE A 38 4.83 -7.81 -0.05
CA ILE A 38 4.44 -9.20 0.18
C ILE A 38 4.44 -10.00 -1.12
N SER A 39 4.67 -11.30 -1.01
CA SER A 39 4.59 -12.25 -2.11
C SER A 39 3.14 -12.67 -2.42
N LEU A 40 2.95 -13.35 -3.56
CA LEU A 40 1.65 -13.92 -3.94
C LEU A 40 1.11 -14.92 -2.92
N ASP A 41 1.98 -15.69 -2.26
CA ASP A 41 1.57 -16.66 -1.24
C ASP A 41 1.08 -15.94 0.02
N GLU A 42 1.77 -14.86 0.41
CA GLU A 42 1.36 -14.01 1.55
C GLU A 42 0.07 -13.24 1.29
N MET A 43 -0.27 -12.97 0.02
CA MET A 43 -1.56 -12.37 -0.32
C MET A 43 -2.77 -13.25 0.04
N GLN A 44 -2.57 -14.52 0.39
CA GLN A 44 -3.65 -15.40 0.87
C GLN A 44 -3.74 -15.48 2.41
N SER A 45 -2.78 -14.87 3.13
CA SER A 45 -2.77 -14.80 4.61
C SER A 45 -3.89 -13.89 5.13
N ASN A 46 -4.33 -14.00 6.40
CA ASN A 46 -5.23 -13.04 7.06
C ASN A 46 -4.47 -12.07 7.99
N GLU A 47 -3.16 -11.93 7.80
CA GLU A 47 -2.29 -11.08 8.64
C GLU A 47 -2.31 -9.61 8.25
N TYR A 48 -2.79 -9.29 7.03
CA TYR A 48 -2.81 -7.92 6.52
C TYR A 48 -4.23 -7.36 6.56
N GLY A 49 -4.34 -6.11 7.04
CA GLY A 49 -5.61 -5.39 7.04
C GLY A 49 -6.06 -5.09 5.61
N GLU A 50 -5.14 -4.63 4.77
CA GLU A 50 -5.43 -4.22 3.40
C GLU A 50 -4.31 -4.53 2.42
N ARG A 51 -4.69 -4.79 1.17
CA ARG A 51 -3.79 -5.13 0.06
C ARG A 51 -4.23 -4.39 -1.20
N ILE A 52 -3.27 -3.84 -1.93
CA ILE A 52 -3.52 -3.28 -3.25
C ILE A 52 -3.08 -4.25 -4.36
N GLU A 53 -3.51 -3.96 -5.60
CA GLU A 53 -3.15 -4.72 -6.79
C GLU A 53 -1.64 -5.00 -6.85
N GLY A 54 -1.29 -6.27 -7.10
CA GLY A 54 0.11 -6.66 -7.16
C GLY A 54 0.75 -6.47 -8.53
N PHE A 55 2.06 -6.30 -8.49
CA PHE A 55 2.96 -6.09 -9.60
C PHE A 55 3.42 -7.45 -10.15
N ALA A 56 2.97 -7.76 -11.36
CA ALA A 56 3.43 -8.93 -12.09
C ALA A 56 4.95 -8.83 -12.39
N PRO A 57 5.66 -9.95 -12.54
CA PRO A 57 7.09 -9.94 -12.85
C PRO A 57 7.37 -9.33 -14.24
N HIS A 58 8.57 -8.77 -14.39
CA HIS A 58 9.15 -8.29 -15.65
C HIS A 58 8.43 -7.13 -16.35
N ASN A 59 7.62 -6.34 -15.65
CA ASN A 59 6.95 -5.15 -16.19
C ASN A 59 7.55 -3.82 -15.73
N ASN A 60 8.57 -3.86 -14.86
CA ASN A 60 9.26 -2.69 -14.31
C ASN A 60 8.34 -1.77 -13.48
N TYR A 61 7.29 -2.30 -12.87
CA TYR A 61 6.60 -1.58 -11.78
C TYR A 61 7.40 -1.59 -10.49
N VAL A 62 8.39 -2.47 -10.35
CA VAL A 62 9.24 -2.61 -9.17
C VAL A 62 10.68 -2.90 -9.56
N GLY A 63 11.60 -2.83 -8.59
CA GLY A 63 13.02 -3.07 -8.73
C GLY A 63 13.84 -1.86 -9.20
N LYS A 64 15.15 -2.05 -9.33
CA LYS A 64 16.12 -0.98 -9.65
C LYS A 64 15.82 -0.22 -10.95
N ASP A 65 15.15 -0.88 -11.90
CA ASP A 65 14.82 -0.34 -13.21
C ASP A 65 13.35 0.12 -13.28
N MET A 66 12.68 0.29 -12.14
CA MET A 66 11.25 0.61 -12.11
C MET A 66 10.94 1.97 -12.75
N ASN A 67 9.78 2.05 -13.38
CA ASN A 67 9.18 3.32 -13.77
C ASN A 67 8.43 3.91 -12.57
N SER A 68 8.81 5.09 -12.09
CA SER A 68 8.21 5.72 -10.91
C SER A 68 6.89 6.46 -11.18
N ASN A 69 6.39 6.52 -12.42
CA ASN A 69 5.21 7.31 -12.78
C ASN A 69 3.91 6.85 -12.10
N HIS A 70 3.83 5.58 -11.69
CA HIS A 70 2.66 5.02 -10.98
C HIS A 70 2.71 5.27 -9.47
N VAL A 71 3.88 5.52 -8.88
CA VAL A 71 4.09 5.53 -7.41
C VAL A 71 3.16 6.49 -6.69
N THR A 72 2.89 7.66 -7.27
CA THR A 72 1.93 8.62 -6.68
C THR A 72 0.53 8.03 -6.61
N ASN A 73 0.06 7.36 -7.66
CA ASN A 73 -1.26 6.72 -7.66
C ASN A 73 -1.28 5.52 -6.72
N THR A 74 -0.27 4.66 -6.78
CA THR A 74 -0.10 3.51 -5.88
C THR A 74 -0.15 3.92 -4.41
N TYR A 75 0.56 4.99 -4.04
CA TYR A 75 0.54 5.53 -2.69
C TYR A 75 -0.87 5.99 -2.27
N LYS A 76 -1.57 6.73 -3.14
CA LYS A 76 -2.94 7.17 -2.85
C LYS A 76 -3.91 6.01 -2.69
N MET A 77 -3.82 4.99 -3.54
CA MET A 77 -4.64 3.78 -3.44
C MET A 77 -4.44 3.10 -2.09
N LEU A 78 -3.18 2.96 -1.68
CA LEU A 78 -2.82 2.37 -0.40
C LEU A 78 -3.33 3.17 0.81
N LEU A 79 -3.28 4.51 0.74
CA LEU A 79 -3.85 5.36 1.79
C LEU A 79 -5.37 5.23 1.88
N GLU A 80 -6.08 5.21 0.75
CA GLU A 80 -7.54 5.10 0.72
C GLU A 80 -7.99 3.74 1.24
N SER A 81 -7.39 2.66 0.72
CA SER A 81 -7.58 1.29 1.18
C SER A 81 -7.41 1.20 2.70
N TRP A 82 -6.30 1.74 3.21
CA TRP A 82 -6.02 1.74 4.63
C TRP A 82 -7.02 2.54 5.46
N LEU A 83 -7.48 3.69 4.96
CA LEU A 83 -8.51 4.48 5.60
C LEU A 83 -9.83 3.70 5.70
N ASP A 84 -10.18 2.93 4.68
CA ASP A 84 -11.40 2.12 4.65
C ASP A 84 -11.35 0.97 5.67
N TYR A 85 -10.21 0.29 5.80
CA TYR A 85 -9.99 -0.66 6.89
C TYR A 85 -10.13 0.00 8.27
N LEU A 86 -9.57 1.19 8.47
CA LEU A 86 -9.68 1.90 9.76
C LEU A 86 -11.12 2.32 10.08
N LYS A 87 -11.94 2.59 9.07
CA LYS A 87 -13.36 2.93 9.24
C LYS A 87 -14.23 1.71 9.52
N THR A 88 -13.98 0.60 8.83
CA THR A 88 -14.92 -0.54 8.77
C THR A 88 -14.44 -1.74 9.58
N GLY A 89 -13.13 -1.87 9.79
CA GLY A 89 -12.48 -3.07 10.32
C GLY A 89 -12.55 -4.28 9.38
N GLN A 90 -13.00 -4.10 8.14
CA GLN A 90 -13.08 -5.17 7.15
C GLN A 90 -11.77 -5.28 6.38
N GLU A 91 -11.32 -6.52 6.18
CA GLU A 91 -10.13 -6.80 5.35
C GLU A 91 -10.51 -6.76 3.87
N GLY A 92 -9.68 -6.12 3.06
CA GLY A 92 -9.94 -5.89 1.63
C GLY A 92 -8.78 -6.26 0.70
N TYR A 93 -9.15 -6.57 -0.55
CA TYR A 93 -8.28 -6.55 -1.72
C TYR A 93 -9.07 -5.80 -2.79
N GLU A 94 -8.71 -4.56 -3.05
CA GLU A 94 -9.45 -3.72 -3.97
C GLU A 94 -8.54 -3.13 -5.05
N ASP A 95 -9.03 -3.16 -6.29
CA ASP A 95 -8.53 -2.33 -7.39
C ASP A 95 -9.12 -0.92 -7.21
N ILE A 96 -8.60 -0.19 -6.22
CA ILE A 96 -9.14 1.11 -5.83
C ILE A 96 -8.69 2.14 -6.85
N HIS A 97 -9.63 2.71 -7.58
CA HIS A 97 -9.40 3.97 -8.26
C HIS A 97 -9.96 5.12 -7.41
N THR A 98 -9.09 5.82 -6.69
CA THR A 98 -9.49 6.99 -5.88
C THR A 98 -9.39 8.28 -6.69
N SER A 99 -10.51 9.00 -6.78
CA SER A 99 -10.57 10.36 -7.34
C SER A 99 -10.17 11.44 -6.33
N ARG A 100 -10.07 11.08 -5.04
CA ARG A 100 -9.71 12.00 -3.95
C ARG A 100 -8.26 12.45 -4.07
N SER A 101 -7.96 13.65 -3.59
CA SER A 101 -6.60 14.16 -3.48
C SER A 101 -5.86 13.51 -2.31
N GLU A 102 -4.52 13.44 -2.37
CA GLU A 102 -3.70 12.94 -1.27
C GLU A 102 -3.98 13.69 0.05
N GLU A 103 -4.19 15.01 -0.01
CA GLU A 103 -4.48 15.85 1.15
C GLU A 103 -5.78 15.47 1.86
N GLU A 104 -6.85 15.21 1.10
CA GLU A 104 -8.15 14.80 1.68
C GLU A 104 -8.02 13.48 2.44
N ILE A 105 -7.32 12.50 1.87
CA ILE A 105 -7.16 11.17 2.47
C ILE A 105 -6.32 11.28 3.75
N LEU A 106 -5.20 12.02 3.69
CA LEU A 106 -4.35 12.26 4.84
C LEU A 106 -5.08 13.02 5.96
N ASN A 107 -5.98 13.95 5.61
CA ASN A 107 -6.75 14.68 6.61
C ASN A 107 -7.70 13.77 7.40
N ASP A 108 -8.33 12.80 6.73
CA ASP A 108 -9.16 11.80 7.39
C ASP A 108 -8.33 10.83 8.24
N LEU A 109 -7.18 10.37 7.73
CA LEU A 109 -6.29 9.46 8.44
C LEU A 109 -5.78 10.04 9.76
N LYS A 110 -5.60 11.37 9.87
CA LYS A 110 -5.18 12.03 11.12
C LYS A 110 -6.07 11.70 12.31
N GLN A 111 -7.33 11.32 12.11
CA GLN A 111 -8.25 10.97 13.20
C GLN A 111 -7.88 9.64 13.90
N TYR A 112 -7.11 8.78 13.23
CA TYR A 112 -6.74 7.44 13.70
C TYR A 112 -5.34 7.34 14.29
N TYR A 113 -4.50 8.33 13.97
CA TYR A 113 -3.10 8.46 14.38
C TYR A 113 -2.96 9.51 15.49
N LYS A 114 -2.01 9.30 16.39
CA LYS A 114 -1.69 10.21 17.50
C LYS A 114 -0.34 10.88 17.31
#